data_AF-A0A2E2SSC1-F1
#
_entry.id   AF-A0A2E2SSC1-F1
#
_cell.length_a   1.000
_cell.length_b   1.000
_cell.length_c   1.000
_cell.angle_alpha   90.00
_cell.angle_beta   90.00
_cell.angle_gamma   90.00
#
_symmetry.space_group_name_H-M   'P 1'
#
loop_
_entity.id
_entity.type
_entity.pdbx_description
1 polymer ?
#
loop_
_entity_poly.entity_id
_entity_poly.type
_entity_poly.pdbx_seq_one_letter_code
_entity_poly.pdbx_strand_id
1 'polypeptide(L)'
;MLDDIDIKVVPMRDKITAEVKRYKQFQQMLLGKEEKIAVSSIDIRNYAKFILQEGGIEEKRDFLRYLKSTVSLNKKKVCLV
;
A
#
# COMPACT_ATOMS: atom_id res chain seq x y z
N MET A 1 -15.39 4.86 5.14
CA MET A 1 -14.86 3.62 5.78
C MET A 1 -13.43 3.24 5.35
N LEU A 2 -12.79 3.98 4.45
CA LEU A 2 -11.31 4.00 4.32
C LEU A 2 -10.70 5.28 4.91
N ASP A 3 -11.54 6.26 5.25
CA ASP A 3 -11.17 7.61 5.66
C ASP A 3 -10.46 7.66 7.01
N ASP A 4 -10.84 6.77 7.93
CA ASP A 4 -10.34 6.72 9.31
C ASP A 4 -9.29 5.62 9.57
N ILE A 5 -8.71 5.02 8.52
CA ILE A 5 -7.70 3.97 8.73
C ILE A 5 -6.39 4.61 9.22
N ASP A 6 -6.06 4.38 10.51
CA ASP A 6 -4.78 4.72 11.13
C ASP A 6 -3.68 3.75 10.62
N ILE A 7 -3.29 3.95 9.36
CA ILE A 7 -2.16 3.26 8.75
C ILE A 7 -0.93 3.66 9.56
N LYS A 8 -0.02 2.73 9.88
CA LYS A 8 1.34 3.13 10.31
C LYS A 8 2.02 3.80 9.12
N VAL A 9 1.77 5.10 8.96
CA VAL A 9 2.01 5.89 7.75
C VAL A 9 3.45 5.77 7.29
N VAL A 10 4.40 5.67 8.23
CA VAL A 10 5.84 5.70 7.98
C VAL A 10 6.35 4.44 7.26
N PRO A 11 6.26 3.21 7.83
CA PRO A 11 6.78 2.01 7.17
C PRO A 11 6.04 1.68 5.86
N MET A 12 4.75 2.02 5.77
CA MET A 12 3.98 1.82 4.54
C MET A 12 4.42 2.78 3.43
N ARG A 13 4.63 4.06 3.76
CA ARG A 13 5.14 5.05 2.80
C ARG A 13 6.49 4.64 2.22
N ASP A 14 7.39 4.14 3.06
CA ASP A 14 8.74 3.76 2.63
C ASP A 14 8.70 2.55 1.68
N LYS A 15 7.87 1.54 1.97
CA LYS A 15 7.67 0.39 1.07
C LYS A 15 7.08 0.80 -0.28
N ILE A 16 6.02 1.63 -0.26
CA ILE A 16 5.37 2.13 -1.47
C ILE A 16 6.36 2.95 -2.30
N THR A 17 7.13 3.82 -1.65
CA THR A 17 8.17 4.61 -2.30
C THR A 17 9.20 3.72 -2.98
N ALA A 18 9.64 2.64 -2.32
CA ALA A 18 10.60 1.70 -2.85
C ALA A 18 10.05 0.89 -4.04
N GLU A 19 8.79 0.47 -4.01
CA GLU A 19 8.13 -0.23 -5.12
C GLU A 19 7.92 0.68 -6.32
N VAL A 20 7.43 1.89 -6.10
CA VAL A 20 7.26 2.89 -7.16
C VAL A 20 8.61 3.23 -7.79
N LYS A 21 9.67 3.34 -6.99
CA LYS A 21 11.03 3.58 -7.48
C LYS A 21 11.54 2.41 -8.32
N ARG A 22 11.34 1.16 -7.87
CA ARG A 22 11.71 -0.04 -8.64
C ARG A 22 10.97 -0.15 -9.96
N TYR A 23 9.65 0.10 -9.96
CA TYR A 23 8.84 0.06 -11.17
C TYR A 23 9.30 1.09 -12.20
N LYS A 24 9.72 2.27 -11.74
CA LYS A 24 10.26 3.33 -12.60
C LYS A 24 11.64 3.01 -13.15
N GLN A 25 12.53 2.46 -12.31
CA GLN A 25 13.82 1.96 -12.78
C GLN A 25 13.63 0.89 -13.86
N PHE A 26 12.66 0.00 -13.65
CA PHE A 26 12.28 -1.01 -14.64
C PHE A 26 11.75 -0.38 -15.94
N GLN A 27 10.82 0.59 -15.84
CA GLN A 27 10.33 1.33 -17.01
C GLN A 27 11.44 2.11 -17.73
N GLN A 28 12.37 2.73 -17.00
CA GLN A 28 13.53 3.43 -17.56
C GLN A 28 14.44 2.46 -18.33
N MET A 29 14.71 1.28 -17.76
CA MET A 29 15.51 0.25 -18.43
C MET A 29 14.85 -0.26 -19.71
N LEU A 30 13.52 -0.39 -19.73
CA LEU A 30 12.80 -0.91 -20.89
C LEU A 30 12.48 0.13 -21.97
N LEU A 31 12.17 1.37 -21.57
CA LEU A 31 11.61 2.40 -22.46
C LEU A 31 12.57 3.59 -22.65
N GLY A 32 13.69 3.66 -21.93
CA GLY A 32 14.70 4.70 -22.06
C GLY A 32 14.26 6.12 -21.65
N LYS A 33 13.08 6.28 -21.02
CA LYS A 33 12.54 7.59 -20.63
C LYS A 33 12.92 7.94 -19.19
N GLU A 34 13.61 9.06 -19.01
CA GLU A 34 13.85 9.68 -17.71
C GLU A 34 12.66 10.55 -17.29
N GLU A 35 11.69 9.99 -16.59
CA GLU A 35 10.71 10.82 -15.86
C GLU A 35 11.19 11.05 -14.42
N LYS A 36 11.28 12.32 -14.01
CA LYS A 36 11.72 12.72 -12.67
C LYS A 36 10.62 12.50 -11.63
N ILE A 37 10.86 11.50 -10.78
CA ILE A 37 10.02 11.01 -9.69
C ILE A 37 9.83 11.97 -8.50
N ALA A 38 8.96 12.98 -8.52
CA ALA A 38 8.52 13.65 -7.28
C ALA A 38 7.68 12.69 -6.41
N VAL A 39 8.33 11.93 -5.52
CA VAL A 39 7.71 11.02 -4.53
C VAL A 39 6.74 11.75 -3.59
N SER A 40 6.87 13.07 -3.47
CA SER A 40 6.02 13.94 -2.65
C SER A 40 4.53 13.92 -3.00
N SER A 41 4.13 13.42 -4.18
CA SER A 41 2.73 13.35 -4.60
C SER A 41 2.10 11.96 -4.52
N ILE A 42 2.80 10.95 -3.97
CA ILE A 42 2.24 9.60 -3.86
C ILE A 42 1.21 9.61 -2.72
N ASP A 43 -0.06 9.69 -3.10
CA ASP A 43 -1.16 9.56 -2.17
C ASP A 43 -1.28 8.09 -1.74
N ILE A 44 -0.72 7.79 -0.56
CA ILE A 44 -0.70 6.46 0.07
C ILE A 44 -2.12 5.86 0.11
N ARG A 45 -3.14 6.70 0.23
CA ARG A 45 -4.55 6.29 0.24
C ARG A 45 -5.02 5.76 -1.10
N ASN A 46 -4.63 6.39 -2.21
CA ASN A 46 -4.99 5.91 -3.54
C ASN A 46 -4.26 4.61 -3.88
N TYR A 47 -3.02 4.48 -3.42
CA TYR A 47 -2.29 3.22 -3.54
C TYR A 47 -2.92 2.10 -2.68
N ALA A 48 -3.33 2.41 -1.45
CA ALA A 48 -4.09 1.48 -0.61
C ALA A 48 -5.39 1.01 -1.28
N LYS A 49 -6.16 1.94 -1.86
CA LYS A 49 -7.37 1.62 -2.65
C LYS A 49 -7.02 0.72 -3.83
N PHE A 50 -5.96 1.04 -4.57
CA PHE A 50 -5.50 0.25 -5.70
C PHE A 50 -5.15 -1.18 -5.30
N ILE A 51 -4.35 -1.39 -4.24
CA ILE A 51 -4.06 -2.76 -3.75
C ILE A 51 -5.34 -3.47 -3.33
N LEU A 52 -6.25 -2.82 -2.62
CA LEU A 52 -7.47 -3.46 -2.13
C LEU A 52 -8.46 -3.79 -3.26
N GLN A 53 -8.45 -3.05 -4.37
CA GLN A 53 -9.27 -3.30 -5.55
C GLN A 53 -8.58 -4.28 -6.49
N GLU A 54 -7.46 -3.87 -7.08
CA GLU A 54 -6.78 -4.53 -8.20
C GLU A 54 -5.64 -5.45 -7.77
N GLY A 55 -5.15 -5.31 -6.53
CA GLY A 55 -4.01 -6.11 -6.05
C GLY A 55 -4.30 -7.62 -5.99
N GLY A 56 -3.24 -8.40 -6.17
CA GLY A 56 -3.28 -9.85 -5.98
C GLY A 56 -3.57 -10.24 -4.53
N ILE A 57 -3.96 -11.50 -4.30
CA ILE A 57 -4.20 -12.03 -2.94
C ILE A 57 -2.98 -11.83 -2.02
N GLU A 58 -1.78 -12.02 -2.55
CA GLU A 58 -0.53 -11.83 -1.81
C GLU A 58 -0.30 -10.37 -1.43
N GLU A 59 -0.46 -9.43 -2.37
CA GLU A 59 -0.31 -8.00 -2.12
C GLU A 59 -1.33 -7.48 -1.11
N LYS A 60 -2.59 -7.93 -1.23
CA LYS A 60 -3.65 -7.63 -0.27
C LYS A 60 -3.28 -8.13 1.13
N ARG A 61 -2.79 -9.37 1.25
CA ARG A 61 -2.35 -9.92 2.53
C ARG A 61 -1.17 -9.16 3.13
N ASP A 62 -0.20 -8.80 2.30
CA ASP A 62 0.97 -8.06 2.74
C ASP A 62 0.59 -6.63 3.15
N PHE A 63 -0.33 -5.98 2.45
CA PHE A 63 -0.91 -4.68 2.82
C PHE A 63 -1.57 -4.71 4.19
N LEU A 64 -2.40 -5.74 4.47
CA LEU A 64 -3.10 -5.89 5.75
C LEU A 64 -2.16 -6.00 6.95
N ARG A 65 -0.92 -6.45 6.78
CA ARG A 65 0.10 -6.50 7.86
C ARG A 65 0.53 -5.13 8.37
N TYR A 66 0.36 -4.08 7.57
CA TYR A 66 0.74 -2.71 7.93
C TYR A 66 -0.39 -1.93 8.61
N LEU A 67 -1.60 -2.49 8.63
CA LEU A 67 -2.71 -1.94 9.38
C LEU A 67 -2.51 -2.21 10.87
N LYS A 68 -2.64 -1.17 11.70
CA LYS A 68 -2.86 -1.38 13.13
C LYS A 68 -4.28 -1.91 13.29
N SER A 69 -4.40 -3.21 13.49
CA SER A 69 -5.66 -3.85 13.83
C SER A 69 -5.49 -4.76 15.02
N THR A 70 -6.49 -4.76 15.89
CA THR A 70 -6.64 -5.70 16.99
C THR A 70 -7.59 -6.82 16.59
N VAL A 71 -7.31 -8.05 17.01
CA VAL A 71 -8.22 -9.16 16.78
C VAL A 71 -9.30 -9.13 17.86
N SER A 72 -10.56 -9.04 17.46
CA SER A 72 -11.71 -9.18 18.37
C SER A 72 -12.50 -10.45 18.06
N LEU A 73 -12.99 -11.10 19.11
CA LEU A 73 -13.92 -12.22 19.02
C LEU A 73 -15.26 -11.78 19.60
N ASN A 74 -16.26 -11.62 18.74
CA ASN A 74 -17.60 -11.24 19.17
C ASN A 74 -18.63 -12.20 18.58
N LYS A 75 -19.49 -12.80 19.42
CA LYS A 75 -20.52 -13.77 18.99
C LYS A 75 -19.97 -14.89 18.08
N LYS A 76 -18.82 -15.45 18.43
CA LYS A 76 -18.09 -16.48 17.65
C LYS A 76 -17.64 -16.01 16.24
N LYS A 77 -17.65 -14.70 15.97
CA LYS A 77 -17.07 -14.11 14.76
C LYS A 77 -15.73 -13.46 15.11
N VAL A 78 -14.72 -13.79 14.33
CA VAL A 78 -13.39 -13.16 14.41
C VAL A 78 -13.40 -11.96 13.48
N CYS A 79 -13.10 -10.79 14.02
CA CYS A 79 -13.03 -9.53 13.27
C CYS A 79 -11.75 -8.79 13.59
N LEU A 80 -11.16 -8.14 12.59
CA LEU A 80 -10.12 -7.14 12.78
C LEU A 80 -10.81 -5.81 13.13
N VAL A 81 -10.37 -5.17 14.22
CA VAL A 81 -10.87 -3.88 14.75
C VAL A 81 -9.75 -2.87 14.77
#